data_AF-A0A7X8ZP55-F1
#
_entry.id   AF-A0A7X8ZP55-F1
#
_cell.length_a   1.000
_cell.length_b   1.000
_cell.length_c   1.000
_cell.angle_alpha   90.00
_cell.angle_beta   90.00
_cell.angle_gamma   90.00
#
_symmetry.space_group_name_H-M   'P 1'
#
loop_
_entity.id
_entity.type
_entity.pdbx_description
1 polymer ?
#
loop_
_entity_poly.entity_id
_entity_poly.type
_entity_poly.pdbx_seq_one_letter_code
_entity_poly.pdbx_strand_id
1 'polypeptide(L)'
;MNKYDYSTTPLVTLKLSSEELLIGSYNEEIIKRLNLIIQTEAPIYSSLLKKRLLNSFSLKKCGSRLEAFLIPLLADLSFPKSQEKSEFVFFKDNTTCDYFRPSLESVRYSYQIPYIEGSNAISKIYEEKGKINQKALLE
;
A
#
# COMPACT_ATOMS: atom_id res chain seq x y z
N MET A 1 -19.08 -7.98 0.95
CA MET A 1 -17.80 -7.40 0.47
C MET A 1 -18.06 -6.04 -0.16
N ASN A 2 -17.42 -4.99 0.36
CA ASN A 2 -17.57 -3.62 -0.14
C ASN A 2 -16.53 -3.30 -1.22
N LYS A 3 -16.91 -2.49 -2.21
CA LYS A 3 -16.03 -1.93 -3.25
C LYS A 3 -15.75 -0.47 -2.90
N TYR A 4 -14.49 -0.08 -2.83
CA TYR A 4 -14.07 1.31 -2.62
C TYR A 4 -13.12 1.76 -3.72
N ASP A 5 -12.94 3.06 -3.93
CA ASP A 5 -11.90 3.53 -4.84
C ASP A 5 -10.55 3.63 -4.13
N TYR A 6 -9.49 3.23 -4.82
CA TYR A 6 -8.15 3.45 -4.31
C TYR A 6 -7.81 4.95 -4.39
N SER A 7 -7.52 5.56 -3.24
CA SER A 7 -7.04 6.93 -3.16
C SER A 7 -5.58 6.94 -2.74
N THR A 8 -4.83 7.90 -3.28
CA THR A 8 -3.44 8.11 -2.88
C THR A 8 -3.35 9.29 -1.94
N THR A 9 -2.45 9.20 -0.97
CA THR A 9 -2.18 10.32 -0.06
C THR A 9 -1.59 11.49 -0.86
N PRO A 10 -2.18 12.69 -0.80
CA PRO A 10 -1.55 13.87 -1.41
C PRO A 10 -0.35 14.26 -0.55
N LEU A 11 0.86 14.11 -1.10
CA LEU A 11 2.10 14.50 -0.44
C LEU A 11 2.73 15.66 -1.20
N VAL A 12 3.12 16.71 -0.48
CA VAL A 12 3.92 17.80 -1.05
C VAL A 12 5.30 17.27 -1.36
N THR A 13 5.69 17.35 -2.63
CA THR A 13 7.00 16.92 -3.08
C THR A 13 8.07 17.87 -2.56
N LEU A 14 9.01 17.33 -1.78
CA LEU A 14 10.24 18.01 -1.40
C LEU A 14 11.36 17.55 -2.33
N LYS A 15 12.25 18.44 -2.72
CA LYS A 15 13.42 18.08 -3.53
C LYS A 15 14.59 17.85 -2.58
N LEU A 16 14.88 16.60 -2.28
CA LEU A 16 16.03 16.20 -1.46
C LEU A 16 16.87 15.18 -2.22
N SER A 17 18.18 15.25 -2.03
CA SER A 17 19.11 14.19 -2.44
C SER A 17 19.01 12.98 -1.51
N SER A 18 19.60 11.86 -1.94
CA SER A 18 19.67 10.66 -1.10
C SER A 18 20.57 10.92 0.12
N GLU A 19 21.64 11.67 -0.09
CA GLU A 19 22.63 12.04 0.91
C GLU A 19 22.00 12.88 2.03
N GLU A 20 21.13 13.83 1.70
CA GLU A 20 20.42 14.65 2.67
C GLU A 20 19.47 13.83 3.56
N LEU A 21 18.78 12.83 3.01
CA LEU A 21 17.95 11.93 3.81
C LEU A 21 18.79 11.07 4.76
N LEU A 22 19.94 10.57 4.29
CA LEU A 22 20.82 9.69 5.06
C LEU A 22 21.45 10.37 6.29
N ILE A 23 21.52 11.70 6.32
CA ILE A 23 22.00 12.46 7.50
C ILE A 23 21.05 12.30 8.69
N GLY A 24 19.78 11.94 8.45
CA GLY A 24 18.79 11.69 9.49
C GLY A 24 18.05 12.93 10.00
N SER A 25 18.40 14.14 9.54
CA SER A 25 17.72 15.39 9.93
C SER A 25 16.25 15.43 9.50
N TYR A 26 15.82 14.54 8.60
CA TYR A 26 14.45 14.43 8.10
C TYR A 26 13.69 13.22 8.66
N ASN A 27 14.19 12.54 9.70
CA ASN A 27 13.56 11.34 10.26
C ASN A 27 12.10 11.57 10.69
N GLU A 28 11.81 12.69 11.36
CA GLU A 28 10.44 13.03 11.78
C GLU A 28 9.51 13.20 10.59
N GLU A 29 9.98 13.88 9.53
CA GLU A 29 9.21 14.07 8.29
C GLU A 29 9.02 12.76 7.52
N ILE A 30 10.02 11.87 7.52
CA ILE A 30 9.90 10.52 6.96
C ILE A 30 8.82 9.74 7.69
N ILE A 31 8.88 9.69 9.02
CA ILE A 31 7.91 8.96 9.86
C ILE A 31 6.51 9.53 9.65
N LYS A 32 6.37 10.85 9.66
CA LYS A 32 5.09 11.54 9.39
C LYS A 32 4.50 11.15 8.04
N ARG A 33 5.30 11.12 6.97
CA ARG A 33 4.84 10.72 5.64
C ARG A 33 4.47 9.24 5.57
N LEU A 34 5.26 8.37 6.18
CA LEU A 34 4.94 6.93 6.28
C LEU A 34 3.59 6.72 6.98
N ASN A 35 3.37 7.39 8.11
CA ASN A 35 2.10 7.36 8.83
C ASN A 35 0.93 7.81 7.95
N LEU A 36 1.06 8.95 7.25
CA LEU A 36 0.02 9.46 6.36
C LEU A 36 -0.29 8.50 5.20
N ILE A 37 0.75 7.91 4.59
CA ILE A 37 0.58 6.93 3.51
C ILE A 37 -0.18 5.71 4.03
N ILE A 38 0.24 5.12 5.16
CA ILE A 38 -0.43 3.92 5.69
C ILE A 38 -1.88 4.23 6.09
N GLN A 39 -2.13 5.36 6.73
CA GLN A 39 -3.48 5.76 7.16
C GLN A 39 -4.50 5.94 6.03
N THR A 40 -4.01 6.21 4.82
CA THR A 40 -4.85 6.44 3.63
C THR A 40 -4.87 5.23 2.70
N GLU A 41 -3.70 4.59 2.51
CA GLU A 41 -3.48 3.63 1.43
C GLU A 41 -3.49 2.17 1.92
N ALA A 42 -3.47 1.90 3.24
CA ALA A 42 -3.55 0.54 3.76
C ALA A 42 -4.81 -0.22 3.28
N PRO A 43 -4.73 -1.55 3.07
CA PRO A 43 -3.51 -2.36 3.14
C PRO A 43 -2.52 -2.01 2.03
N ILE A 44 -1.23 -1.95 2.37
CA ILE A 44 -0.17 -1.52 1.44
C ILE A 44 1.10 -2.34 1.64
N TYR A 45 1.66 -2.84 0.54
CA TYR A 45 2.96 -3.51 0.54
C TYR A 45 4.11 -2.55 0.87
N SER A 46 5.14 -3.05 1.56
CA SER A 46 6.30 -2.25 1.98
C SER A 46 7.05 -1.62 0.79
N SER A 47 7.10 -2.28 -0.37
CA SER A 47 7.67 -1.77 -1.63
C SER A 47 6.89 -0.58 -2.18
N LEU A 48 5.55 -0.65 -2.18
CA LEU A 48 4.72 0.47 -2.61
C LEU A 48 4.84 1.62 -1.60
N LEU A 49 4.82 1.32 -0.30
CA LEU A 49 5.03 2.31 0.75
C LEU A 49 6.36 3.07 0.57
N LYS A 50 7.47 2.34 0.37
CA LYS A 50 8.79 2.94 0.09
C LYS A 50 8.79 3.75 -1.21
N LYS A 51 8.16 3.25 -2.28
CA LYS A 51 8.05 3.98 -3.55
C LYS A 51 7.30 5.30 -3.37
N ARG A 52 6.19 5.29 -2.63
CA ARG A 52 5.38 6.48 -2.33
C ARG A 52 6.19 7.49 -1.50
N LEU A 53 6.92 7.02 -0.49
CA LEU A 53 7.82 7.84 0.31
C LEU A 53 8.90 8.50 -0.57
N LEU A 54 9.62 7.73 -1.38
CA LEU A 54 10.72 8.24 -2.22
C LEU A 54 10.24 9.26 -3.25
N ASN A 55 9.11 8.98 -3.91
CA ASN A 55 8.50 9.91 -4.85
C ASN A 55 8.18 11.25 -4.19
N SER A 56 7.75 11.24 -2.92
CA SER A 56 7.49 12.45 -2.15
C SER A 56 8.74 13.29 -1.87
N PHE A 57 9.93 12.72 -2.02
CA PHE A 57 11.24 13.38 -1.93
C PHE A 57 11.92 13.59 -3.29
N SER A 58 11.17 13.45 -4.40
CA SER A 58 11.70 13.52 -5.78
C SER A 58 12.74 12.43 -6.12
N LEU A 59 12.78 11.35 -5.34
CA LEU A 59 13.70 10.22 -5.54
C LEU A 59 13.02 9.10 -6.31
N LYS A 60 13.64 8.67 -7.42
CA LYS A 60 13.08 7.62 -8.29
C LYS A 60 13.48 6.20 -7.88
N LYS A 61 14.56 6.03 -7.12
CA LYS A 61 15.14 4.73 -6.78
C LYS A 61 15.56 4.68 -5.32
N CYS A 62 15.33 3.54 -4.68
CA CYS A 62 15.90 3.21 -3.39
C CYS A 62 17.26 2.54 -3.63
N GLY A 63 18.37 3.23 -3.34
CA GLY A 63 19.68 2.58 -3.30
C GLY A 63 19.84 1.72 -2.04
N SER A 64 20.79 0.79 -2.02
CA SER A 64 21.03 -0.10 -0.86
C SER A 64 21.27 0.65 0.45
N ARG A 65 21.94 1.80 0.40
CA ARG A 65 22.18 2.66 1.57
C ARG A 65 20.89 3.25 2.12
N LEU A 66 20.03 3.78 1.25
CA LEU A 66 18.71 4.30 1.66
C LEU A 66 17.81 3.18 2.16
N GLU A 67 17.85 2.02 1.52
CA GLU A 67 17.10 0.84 1.96
C GLU A 67 17.51 0.44 3.39
N ALA A 68 18.81 0.31 3.65
CA ALA A 68 19.34 0.01 4.98
C ALA A 68 18.95 1.06 6.04
N PHE A 69 18.92 2.34 5.64
CA PHE A 69 18.48 3.44 6.50
C PHE A 69 16.97 3.42 6.80
N LEU A 70 16.14 3.03 5.83
CA LEU A 70 14.68 2.97 6.00
C LEU A 70 14.22 1.75 6.80
N ILE A 71 14.98 0.65 6.82
CA ILE A 71 14.63 -0.58 7.57
C ILE A 71 14.28 -0.29 9.05
N PRO A 72 15.13 0.36 9.86
CA PRO A 72 14.81 0.63 11.25
C PRO A 72 13.58 1.56 11.38
N LEU A 73 13.47 2.59 10.54
CA LEU A 73 12.32 3.51 10.56
C LEU A 73 10.99 2.79 10.28
N LEU A 74 10.98 1.82 9.35
CA LEU A 74 9.82 0.98 9.06
C LEU A 74 9.52 -0.03 10.18
N ALA A 75 10.54 -0.46 10.92
CA ALA A 75 10.38 -1.35 12.06
C ALA A 75 9.70 -0.64 13.24
N ASP A 76 10.01 0.64 13.44
CA ASP A 76 9.50 1.48 14.54
C ASP A 76 8.05 1.95 14.32
N LEU A 77 7.49 1.75 13.13
CA LEU A 77 6.10 2.08 12.84
C LEU A 77 5.14 1.22 13.68
N SER A 78 4.26 1.88 14.44
CA SER A 78 3.25 1.24 15.29
C SER A 78 1.99 0.84 14.51
N PHE A 79 2.16 0.18 13.35
CA PHE A 79 1.06 -0.36 12.55
C PHE A 79 1.05 -1.88 12.55
N PRO A 80 -0.13 -2.52 12.55
CA PRO A 80 -0.23 -3.94 12.30
C PRO A 80 0.37 -4.27 10.93
N LYS A 81 1.18 -5.33 10.88
CA LYS A 81 1.79 -5.83 9.66
C LYS A 81 1.77 -7.34 9.62
N SER A 82 1.55 -7.89 8.43
CA SER A 82 1.67 -9.33 8.17
C SER A 82 2.71 -9.57 7.08
N GLN A 83 3.30 -10.76 7.07
CA GLN A 83 4.21 -11.17 6.02
C GLN A 83 3.43 -11.94 4.95
N GLU A 84 3.50 -11.47 3.71
CA GLU A 84 3.00 -12.17 2.53
C GLU A 84 4.20 -12.51 1.62
N LYS A 85 4.52 -13.81 1.50
CA LYS A 85 5.75 -14.28 0.85
C LYS A 85 7.01 -13.61 1.43
N SER A 86 7.71 -12.81 0.63
CA SER A 86 8.97 -12.13 0.99
C SER A 86 8.77 -10.66 1.39
N GLU A 87 7.53 -10.20 1.55
CA GLU A 87 7.22 -8.79 1.75
C GLU A 87 6.22 -8.56 2.89
N PHE A 88 6.33 -7.42 3.57
CA PHE A 88 5.37 -7.01 4.59
C PHE A 88 4.23 -6.20 3.98
N VAL A 89 3.01 -6.49 4.43
CA VAL A 89 1.81 -5.66 4.21
C VAL A 89 1.52 -4.89 5.49
N PHE A 90 1.36 -3.58 5.39
CA PHE A 90 0.93 -2.71 6.48
C PHE A 90 -0.57 -2.49 6.44
N PHE A 91 -1.22 -2.56 7.60
CA PHE A 91 -2.66 -2.37 7.77
C PHE A 91 -2.93 -1.13 8.62
N LYS A 92 -4.12 -0.57 8.44
CA LYS A 92 -4.65 0.49 9.29
C LYS A 92 -5.43 -0.15 10.44
N ASP A 93 -4.96 0.01 11.68
CA ASP A 93 -5.60 -0.52 12.89
C ASP A 93 -5.93 -2.04 12.79
N ASN A 94 -6.69 -2.56 13.75
CA ASN A 94 -7.07 -3.99 13.88
C ASN A 94 -8.00 -4.52 12.76
N THR A 95 -7.91 -3.99 11.55
CA THR A 95 -8.89 -4.25 10.51
C THR A 95 -8.56 -5.48 9.67
N THR A 96 -9.49 -6.43 9.71
CA THR A 96 -9.75 -7.34 8.61
C THR A 96 -9.99 -6.53 7.34
N CYS A 97 -9.23 -6.80 6.27
CA CYS A 97 -9.55 -6.25 4.95
C CYS A 97 -10.68 -7.11 4.36
N ASP A 98 -11.92 -6.63 4.41
CA ASP A 98 -13.15 -7.26 3.88
C ASP A 98 -13.69 -6.54 2.64
N TYR A 99 -12.80 -5.78 1.99
CA TYR A 99 -13.07 -4.94 0.84
C TYR A 99 -12.02 -5.15 -0.25
N PHE A 100 -12.28 -4.58 -1.43
CA PHE A 100 -11.30 -4.45 -2.50
C PHE A 100 -11.38 -3.07 -3.13
N ARG A 101 -10.25 -2.57 -3.64
CA ARG A 101 -10.16 -1.26 -4.28
C ARG A 101 -9.67 -1.38 -5.72
N PRO A 102 -10.57 -1.45 -6.72
CA PRO A 102 -10.14 -1.36 -8.09
C PRO A 102 -9.40 -0.05 -8.31
N SER A 103 -8.29 -0.15 -9.04
CA SER A 103 -7.48 0.99 -9.42
C SER A 103 -7.82 1.35 -10.86
N LEU A 104 -7.93 2.64 -11.16
CA LEU A 104 -7.81 3.10 -12.56
C LEU A 104 -6.44 2.67 -13.10
N GLU A 105 -6.34 2.51 -14.42
CA GLU A 105 -5.09 2.14 -15.08
C GLU A 105 -3.96 3.09 -14.63
N SER A 106 -2.78 2.52 -14.36
CA SER A 106 -1.55 3.24 -13.96
C SER A 106 -1.46 3.70 -12.50
N VAL A 107 -2.48 3.52 -11.65
CA VAL A 107 -2.39 3.92 -10.22
C VAL A 107 -1.82 2.81 -9.35
N ARG A 108 -2.24 1.55 -9.54
CA ARG A 108 -1.62 0.35 -8.97
C ARG A 108 -1.55 -0.77 -9.99
N TYR A 109 -0.43 -1.48 -10.03
CA TYR A 109 -0.27 -2.73 -10.78
C TYR A 109 -0.68 -3.94 -9.93
N SER A 110 -0.95 -5.08 -10.57
CA SER A 110 -1.38 -6.32 -9.91
C SER A 110 -0.45 -6.78 -8.78
N TYR A 111 0.87 -6.64 -8.96
CA TYR A 111 1.87 -6.98 -7.93
C TYR A 111 1.91 -6.01 -6.75
N GLN A 112 1.16 -4.91 -6.81
CA GLN A 112 1.06 -3.91 -5.75
C GLN A 112 -0.24 -4.03 -4.94
N ILE A 113 -1.06 -5.05 -5.23
CA ILE A 113 -2.33 -5.33 -4.56
C ILE A 113 -2.10 -6.44 -3.54
N PRO A 114 -2.30 -6.18 -2.23
CA PRO A 114 -2.22 -7.21 -1.19
C PRO A 114 -3.09 -8.42 -1.50
N TYR A 115 -2.65 -9.63 -1.14
CA TYR A 115 -3.39 -10.85 -1.50
C TYR A 115 -4.79 -10.90 -0.89
N ILE A 116 -4.95 -10.39 0.33
CA ILE A 116 -6.27 -10.27 0.95
C ILE A 116 -7.23 -9.42 0.10
N GLU A 117 -6.74 -8.30 -0.44
CA GLU A 117 -7.53 -7.41 -1.29
C GLU A 117 -7.88 -8.07 -2.64
N GLY A 118 -6.91 -8.79 -3.22
CA GLY A 118 -7.12 -9.56 -4.45
C GLY A 118 -8.10 -10.74 -4.28
N SER A 119 -7.99 -11.47 -3.17
CA SER A 119 -8.89 -12.57 -2.81
C SER A 119 -10.33 -12.08 -2.66
N ASN A 120 -10.52 -10.94 -1.99
CA ASN A 120 -11.82 -10.30 -1.84
C ASN A 120 -12.44 -9.91 -3.19
N ALA A 121 -11.65 -9.36 -4.10
CA ALA A 121 -12.11 -9.04 -5.45
C ALA A 121 -12.58 -10.30 -6.20
N ILE A 122 -11.80 -11.39 -6.14
CA ILE A 122 -12.12 -12.67 -6.77
C ILE A 122 -13.41 -13.26 -6.20
N SER A 123 -13.53 -13.34 -4.87
CA SER A 123 -14.73 -13.84 -4.18
C SER A 123 -15.97 -13.06 -4.59
N LYS A 124 -15.87 -11.73 -4.71
CA LYS A 124 -16.98 -10.90 -5.19
C LYS A 124 -17.39 -11.24 -6.63
N ILE A 125 -16.41 -11.42 -7.53
CA ILE A 125 -16.68 -11.82 -8.92
C ILE A 125 -17.37 -13.18 -8.98
N TYR A 126 -16.93 -14.15 -8.17
CA TYR A 126 -17.57 -15.46 -8.09
C TYR A 126 -18.99 -15.38 -7.54
N GLU A 127 -19.25 -14.57 -6.51
CA GLU A 127 -20.61 -14.34 -6.01
C GLU A 127 -21.51 -13.72 -7.08
N GLU A 128 -21.02 -12.74 -7.84
CA GLU A 128 -21.78 -12.09 -8.91
C GLU A 128 -22.07 -13.06 -10.06
N LYS A 129 -21.06 -13.83 -10.51
CA LYS A 129 -21.23 -14.84 -11.57
C LYS A 129 -22.07 -16.04 -11.12
N GLY A 130 -21.96 -16.45 -9.87
CA GLY A 130 -22.80 -17.49 -9.26
C GLY A 130 -24.26 -17.06 -9.12
N LYS A 131 -24.52 -15.78 -8.81
CA LYS A 131 -25.88 -15.20 -8.84
C LYS A 131 -26.43 -15.07 -10.25
N ILE A 132 -25.59 -14.85 -11.25
CA ILE A 132 -26.00 -14.83 -12.67
C ILE A 132 -26.50 -16.21 -13.14
N ASN A 133 -26.15 -17.31 -12.45
CA ASN A 133 -26.54 -18.66 -12.84
C ASN A 133 -27.83 -19.21 -12.16
N GLN A 134 -28.49 -18.45 -11.27
CA GLN A 134 -29.74 -18.91 -10.65
C GLN A 134 -31.01 -18.37 -11.32
N LYS A 135 -30.90 -17.28 -12.09
CA LYS A 135 -32.04 -16.68 -12.80
C LYS A 135 -32.23 -17.20 -14.24
N ALA A 136 -31.21 -17.82 -14.82
CA ALA A 136 -31.25 -18.40 -16.17
C ALA A 136 -31.62 -19.90 -16.19
N LEU A 137 -31.83 -20.52 -15.02
CA LEU A 137 -32.21 -21.93 -14.87
C LEU A 137 -33.69 -22.12 -14.49
N LEU A 138 -34.48 -21.05 -14.49
CA LEU A 138 -35.92 -21.06 -14.14
C LEU A 138 -36.81 -20.53 -15.28
N GLU A 139 -36.28 -20.42 -16.49
CA GLU A 139 -37.03 -20.20 -17.75
C GLU A 139 -36.78 -21.37 -18.69
#